data_AF-A0A7D5N9S6-F1
#
_entry.id   AF-A0A7D5N9S6-F1
#
_cell.length_a   1.000
_cell.length_b   1.000
_cell.length_c   1.000
_cell.angle_alpha   90.00
_cell.angle_beta   90.00
_cell.angle_gamma   90.00
#
_symmetry.space_group_name_H-M   'P 1'
#
loop_
_entity.id
_entity.type
_entity.pdbx_description
1 polymer ?
#
loop_
_entity_poly.entity_id
_entity_poly.type
_entity_poly.pdbx_seq_one_letter_code
_entity_poly.pdbx_strand_id
1 'polypeptide(L)'
;MLITGLLLIIVINPILTYANKTTHNNLTVFHNKTLDPTLLTKLDQATELLKASELYNPDLHLDICLNDGSKYPKLIRAIRGQAFAWGFYNKVVLQGNANYNENYVELNGYKWNLTQLLAHEMTHCLQFDKLGFWKSKPIANIPNWKWEGYAEYVSRQNTDQKDLSKI
;
A
#
# COMPACT_ATOMS: atom_id res chain seq x y z
N MET A 1 9.42 -28.19 -0.48
CA MET A 1 10.42 -27.18 -0.89
C MET A 1 10.12 -26.54 -2.25
N LEU A 2 9.67 -27.29 -3.28
CA LEU A 2 9.33 -26.71 -4.59
C LEU A 2 8.11 -25.77 -4.56
N ILE A 3 7.03 -26.18 -3.87
CA ILE A 3 5.77 -25.42 -3.78
C ILE A 3 5.96 -24.08 -3.05
N THR A 4 6.75 -24.07 -1.98
CA THR A 4 7.10 -22.86 -1.23
C THR A 4 7.96 -21.90 -2.04
N GLY A 5 8.91 -22.41 -2.82
CA GLY A 5 9.72 -21.59 -3.73
C GLY A 5 8.88 -20.96 -4.83
N LEU A 6 7.96 -21.73 -5.43
CA LEU A 6 7.05 -21.23 -6.44
C LEU A 6 6.11 -20.15 -5.89
N LEU A 7 5.57 -20.34 -4.69
CA LEU A 7 4.73 -19.35 -4.03
C LEU A 7 5.51 -18.04 -3.78
N LEU A 8 6.76 -18.14 -3.33
CA LEU A 8 7.62 -16.98 -3.10
C LEU A 8 7.86 -16.19 -4.40
N ILE A 9 8.13 -16.88 -5.51
CA ILE A 9 8.31 -16.26 -6.83
C ILE A 9 7.06 -15.46 -7.23
N ILE A 10 5.87 -16.05 -7.05
CA ILE A 10 4.60 -15.36 -7.37
C ILE A 10 4.41 -14.12 -6.49
N VAL A 11 4.66 -14.23 -5.18
CA VAL A 11 4.52 -13.10 -4.24
C VAL A 11 5.49 -11.97 -4.61
N ILE A 12 6.72 -12.27 -5.02
CA ILE A 12 7.71 -11.25 -5.39
C ILE A 12 7.39 -10.62 -6.75
N ASN A 13 6.74 -11.34 -7.67
CA ASN A 13 6.51 -10.92 -9.05
C ASN A 13 5.00 -10.82 -9.37
N PRO A 14 4.32 -9.71 -9.01
CA PRO A 14 2.87 -9.55 -9.20
C PRO A 14 2.41 -9.82 -10.63
N ILE A 15 3.20 -9.40 -11.62
CA ILE A 15 2.87 -9.52 -13.04
C ILE A 15 2.48 -10.94 -13.48
N LEU A 16 2.94 -11.98 -12.78
CA LEU A 16 2.56 -13.37 -13.06
C LEU A 16 1.06 -13.65 -12.86
N THR A 17 0.34 -12.72 -12.22
CA THR A 17 -1.09 -12.85 -11.88
C THR A 17 -1.94 -11.69 -12.37
N TYR A 18 -1.31 -10.65 -12.94
CA TYR A 18 -1.96 -9.50 -13.53
C TYR A 18 -1.87 -9.51 -15.05
N ALA A 19 -2.88 -8.98 -15.74
CA ALA A 19 -2.90 -8.88 -17.20
C ALA A 19 -2.07 -7.70 -17.71
N ASN A 20 -1.98 -6.60 -16.94
CA ASN A 20 -1.35 -5.36 -17.36
C ASN A 20 -0.52 -4.73 -16.24
N LYS A 21 0.37 -3.82 -16.63
CA LYS A 21 1.04 -2.88 -15.75
C LYS A 21 1.14 -1.50 -16.40
N THR A 22 1.03 -0.45 -15.59
CA THR A 22 1.20 0.95 -16.01
C THR A 22 2.22 1.60 -15.11
N THR A 23 3.22 2.27 -15.68
CA THR A 23 4.21 3.03 -14.91
C THR A 23 3.78 4.49 -14.83
N HIS A 24 3.86 5.07 -13.63
CA HIS A 24 3.56 6.46 -13.33
C HIS A 24 4.59 6.97 -12.32
N ASN A 25 5.52 7.81 -12.76
CA ASN A 25 6.68 8.23 -11.97
C ASN A 25 7.51 7.03 -11.44
N ASN A 26 7.80 7.01 -10.14
CA ASN A 26 8.45 5.90 -9.44
C ASN A 26 7.47 4.76 -9.06
N LEU A 27 6.24 4.77 -9.56
CA LEU A 27 5.23 3.76 -9.25
C LEU A 27 4.97 2.83 -10.44
N THR A 28 4.78 1.54 -10.17
CA THR A 28 4.18 0.59 -11.14
C THR A 28 2.83 0.14 -10.62
N VAL A 29 1.76 0.41 -11.36
CA VAL A 29 0.42 -0.08 -11.05
C VAL A 29 0.17 -1.39 -11.80
N PHE A 30 -0.11 -2.47 -11.08
CA PHE A 30 -0.51 -3.77 -11.63
C PHE A 30 -2.03 -3.91 -11.60
N HIS A 31 -2.63 -4.20 -12.76
CA HIS A 31 -4.08 -4.18 -12.94
C HIS A 31 -4.54 -5.20 -13.99
N ASN A 32 -5.76 -5.74 -13.83
CA ASN A 32 -6.42 -6.61 -14.80
C ASN A 32 -7.40 -5.86 -15.71
N LYS A 33 -8.07 -4.83 -15.20
CA LYS A 33 -9.05 -4.03 -15.95
C LYS A 33 -8.39 -2.78 -16.51
N THR A 34 -9.10 -2.06 -17.38
CA THR A 34 -8.68 -0.72 -17.83
C THR A 34 -8.44 0.16 -16.60
N LEU A 35 -7.28 0.81 -16.56
CA LEU A 35 -6.90 1.67 -15.46
C LEU A 35 -7.73 2.96 -15.49
N ASP A 36 -8.35 3.30 -14.36
CA ASP A 36 -9.01 4.59 -14.19
C ASP A 36 -7.94 5.67 -13.95
N PRO A 37 -7.85 6.72 -14.80
CA PRO A 37 -6.85 7.76 -14.65
C PRO A 37 -6.97 8.53 -13.33
N THR A 38 -8.16 8.54 -12.70
CA THR A 38 -8.38 9.20 -11.40
C THR A 38 -7.52 8.58 -10.30
N LEU A 39 -7.20 7.28 -10.40
CA LEU A 39 -6.27 6.62 -9.49
C LEU A 39 -4.88 7.26 -9.53
N LEU A 40 -4.38 7.65 -10.71
CA LEU A 40 -3.06 8.27 -10.83
C LEU A 40 -3.00 9.58 -10.04
N THR A 41 -4.06 10.39 -10.11
CA THR A 41 -4.20 11.58 -9.27
C THR A 41 -4.18 11.25 -7.77
N LYS A 42 -4.83 10.15 -7.34
CA LYS A 42 -4.79 9.74 -5.92
C LYS A 42 -3.41 9.25 -5.49
N LEU A 43 -2.66 8.62 -6.38
CA LEU A 43 -1.28 8.21 -6.14
C LEU A 43 -0.35 9.41 -6.03
N ASP A 44 -0.53 10.44 -6.86
CA ASP A 44 0.21 11.70 -6.73
C ASP A 44 -0.08 12.36 -5.38
N GLN A 45 -1.36 12.46 -5.00
CA GLN A 45 -1.76 13.01 -3.70
C GLN A 45 -1.19 12.22 -2.52
N ALA A 46 -1.19 10.89 -2.59
CA ALA A 46 -0.58 10.04 -1.57
C ALA A 46 0.94 10.26 -1.49
N THR A 47 1.60 10.39 -2.64
CA THR A 47 3.04 10.68 -2.71
C THR A 47 3.39 12.04 -2.10
N GLU A 48 2.55 13.06 -2.27
CA GLU A 48 2.74 14.34 -1.60
C GLU A 48 2.66 14.23 -0.07
N LEU A 49 1.74 13.40 0.47
CA LEU A 49 1.67 13.14 1.92
C LEU A 49 2.96 12.47 2.42
N LEU A 50 3.53 11.54 1.65
CA LEU A 50 4.77 10.84 2.03
C LEU A 50 5.94 11.79 2.23
N LYS A 51 5.97 12.96 1.57
CA LYS A 51 7.05 13.95 1.73
C LYS A 51 7.16 14.51 3.14
N ALA A 52 6.13 14.35 3.97
CA ALA A 52 6.18 14.72 5.40
C ALA A 52 7.02 13.75 6.25
N SER A 53 7.30 12.55 5.73
CA SER A 53 8.08 11.51 6.41
C SER A 53 9.57 11.78 6.30
N GLU A 54 10.32 11.68 7.39
CA GLU A 54 11.79 11.68 7.34
C GLU A 54 12.38 10.47 6.60
N LEU A 55 11.54 9.46 6.32
CA LEU A 55 11.90 8.27 5.57
C LEU A 55 11.63 8.41 4.07
N TYR A 56 11.12 9.56 3.62
CA TYR A 56 10.79 9.77 2.21
C TYR A 56 12.03 9.58 1.33
N ASN A 57 11.88 8.72 0.32
CA ASN A 57 12.90 8.40 -0.66
C ASN A 57 12.28 8.56 -2.06
N PRO A 58 12.61 9.64 -2.82
CA PRO A 58 12.02 9.86 -4.14
C PRO A 58 12.44 8.81 -5.18
N ASP A 59 13.54 8.10 -4.94
CA ASP A 59 14.07 7.07 -5.83
C ASP A 59 13.49 5.67 -5.52
N LEU A 60 12.75 5.51 -4.42
CA LEU A 60 12.14 4.24 -4.08
C LEU A 60 11.04 3.89 -5.09
N HIS A 61 11.21 2.76 -5.77
CA HIS A 61 10.19 2.21 -6.66
C HIS A 61 9.11 1.47 -5.88
N LEU A 62 7.83 1.81 -6.09
CA LEU A 62 6.71 1.16 -5.42
C LEU A 62 5.76 0.47 -6.41
N ASP A 63 5.34 -0.74 -6.06
CA ASP A 63 4.36 -1.51 -6.81
C ASP A 63 2.97 -1.36 -6.18
N ILE A 64 1.98 -0.92 -6.95
CA ILE A 64 0.59 -0.79 -6.53
C ILE A 64 -0.23 -1.90 -7.18
N CYS A 65 -0.65 -2.86 -6.38
CA CYS A 65 -1.37 -4.07 -6.80
C CYS A 65 -2.88 -3.90 -6.59
N LEU A 66 -3.65 -3.81 -7.68
CA LEU A 66 -5.09 -3.51 -7.61
C LEU A 66 -5.96 -4.74 -7.33
N ASN A 67 -7.06 -4.51 -6.60
CA ASN A 67 -8.14 -5.49 -6.40
C ASN A 67 -9.22 -5.37 -7.47
N ASP A 68 -8.86 -5.60 -8.73
CA ASP A 68 -9.74 -5.38 -9.87
C ASP A 68 -10.10 -6.67 -10.64
N GLY A 69 -9.80 -7.84 -10.07
CA GLY A 69 -10.07 -9.15 -10.66
C GLY A 69 -8.86 -10.08 -10.70
N SER A 70 -7.66 -9.57 -10.37
CA SER A 70 -6.46 -10.39 -10.20
C SER A 70 -6.60 -11.40 -9.04
N LYS A 71 -5.87 -12.51 -9.15
CA LYS A 71 -5.74 -13.50 -8.07
C LYS A 71 -4.74 -13.05 -7.00
N TYR A 72 -3.88 -12.07 -7.30
CA TYR A 72 -2.83 -11.61 -6.39
C TYR A 72 -3.37 -11.14 -5.03
N PRO A 73 -4.37 -10.25 -4.96
CA PRO A 73 -4.86 -9.79 -3.66
C PRO A 73 -5.47 -10.92 -2.82
N LYS A 74 -6.13 -11.88 -3.46
CA LYS A 74 -6.66 -13.09 -2.79
C LYS A 74 -5.55 -13.96 -2.21
N LEU A 75 -4.44 -14.10 -2.94
CA LEU A 75 -3.26 -14.81 -2.46
C LEU A 75 -2.65 -14.12 -1.25
N ILE A 76 -2.41 -12.81 -1.33
CA ILE A 76 -1.86 -12.03 -0.21
C ILE A 76 -2.79 -12.08 0.99
N ARG A 77 -4.11 -12.03 0.79
CA ARG A 77 -5.10 -12.22 1.86
C ARG A 77 -5.00 -13.58 2.54
N ALA A 78 -4.76 -14.65 1.79
CA ALA A 78 -4.58 -15.98 2.37
C ALA A 78 -3.31 -16.09 3.23
N ILE A 79 -2.29 -15.28 2.94
CA ILE A 79 -1.01 -15.28 3.67
C ILE A 79 -1.06 -14.35 4.89
N ARG A 80 -1.61 -13.15 4.73
CA ARG A 80 -1.53 -12.07 5.73
C ARG A 80 -2.85 -11.78 6.46
N GLY A 81 -3.96 -12.34 6.00
CA GLY A 81 -5.30 -12.01 6.48
C GLY A 81 -5.97 -10.87 5.71
N GLN A 82 -7.21 -10.59 6.07
CA GLN A 82 -8.03 -9.55 5.46
C GLN A 82 -7.74 -8.17 6.07
N ALA A 83 -7.50 -7.18 5.20
CA ALA A 83 -7.34 -5.77 5.55
C ALA A 83 -7.88 -4.90 4.39
N PHE A 84 -7.94 -3.57 4.55
CA PHE A 84 -8.27 -2.68 3.44
C PHE A 84 -7.20 -2.73 2.33
N ALA A 85 -5.94 -2.75 2.76
CA ALA A 85 -4.76 -2.95 1.94
C ALA A 85 -3.63 -3.54 2.79
N TRP A 86 -2.50 -3.88 2.14
CA TRP A 86 -1.27 -4.27 2.81
C TRP A 86 -0.05 -3.65 2.14
N GLY A 87 0.79 -3.00 2.93
CA GLY A 87 2.14 -2.58 2.61
C GLY A 87 3.16 -3.64 3.04
N PHE A 88 4.07 -4.03 2.16
CA PHE A 88 5.24 -4.84 2.49
C PHE A 88 6.31 -4.76 1.40
N TYR A 89 7.58 -4.83 1.80
CA TYR A 89 8.70 -4.67 0.89
C TYR A 89 8.58 -3.33 0.15
N ASN A 90 8.32 -3.37 -1.15
CA ASN A 90 8.05 -2.20 -1.99
C ASN A 90 6.62 -2.22 -2.57
N LYS A 91 5.70 -2.99 -2.00
CA LYS A 91 4.39 -3.30 -2.59
C LYS A 91 3.26 -2.83 -1.69
N VAL A 92 2.26 -2.20 -2.30
CA VAL A 92 0.95 -1.94 -1.71
C VAL A 92 -0.08 -2.80 -2.42
N VAL A 93 -0.85 -3.58 -1.68
CA VAL A 93 -1.87 -4.48 -2.24
C VAL A 93 -3.23 -4.09 -1.72
N LEU A 94 -4.07 -3.51 -2.59
CA LEU A 94 -5.45 -3.22 -2.24
C LEU A 94 -6.24 -4.52 -2.07
N GLN A 95 -7.15 -4.57 -1.11
CA GLN A 95 -8.01 -5.72 -0.85
C GLN A 95 -9.49 -5.35 -0.73
N GLY A 96 -9.82 -4.10 -0.40
CA GLY A 96 -11.18 -3.58 -0.49
C GLY A 96 -11.57 -3.21 -1.92
N ASN A 97 -12.81 -2.71 -2.07
CA ASN A 97 -13.33 -2.18 -3.32
C ASN A 97 -13.05 -0.67 -3.37
N ALA A 98 -12.19 -0.24 -4.30
CA ALA A 98 -11.83 1.16 -4.43
C ALA A 98 -12.83 1.91 -5.32
N ASN A 99 -13.25 3.10 -4.86
CA ASN A 99 -13.90 4.12 -5.66
C ASN A 99 -12.95 5.32 -5.77
N TYR A 100 -12.31 5.45 -6.93
CA TYR A 100 -11.26 6.46 -7.15
C TYR A 100 -11.83 7.88 -7.21
N ASN A 101 -13.04 8.05 -7.74
CA ASN A 101 -13.72 9.34 -7.86
C ASN A 101 -14.11 9.89 -6.48
N GLU A 102 -14.74 9.05 -5.65
CA GLU A 102 -15.14 9.42 -4.28
C GLU A 102 -14.01 9.27 -3.25
N ASN A 103 -12.81 8.88 -3.70
CA ASN A 103 -11.60 8.77 -2.89
C ASN A 103 -11.75 7.88 -1.65
N TYR A 104 -12.32 6.69 -1.81
CA TYR A 104 -12.38 5.71 -0.73
C TYR A 104 -12.11 4.28 -1.19
N VAL A 105 -11.72 3.44 -0.23
CA VAL A 105 -11.75 1.98 -0.34
C VAL A 105 -12.76 1.48 0.67
N GLU A 106 -13.63 0.57 0.24
CA GLU A 106 -14.64 -0.04 1.10
C GLU A 106 -14.34 -1.51 1.37
N LEU A 107 -14.50 -1.91 2.63
CA LEU A 107 -14.36 -3.28 3.07
C LEU A 107 -15.36 -3.56 4.18
N ASN A 108 -16.18 -4.60 4.03
CA ASN A 108 -17.19 -5.02 5.00
C ASN A 108 -18.12 -3.86 5.46
N GLY A 109 -18.48 -2.95 4.54
CA GLY A 109 -19.34 -1.80 4.81
C GLY A 109 -18.64 -0.57 5.41
N TYR A 110 -17.36 -0.67 5.75
CA TYR A 110 -16.56 0.46 6.24
C TYR A 110 -15.79 1.10 5.10
N LYS A 111 -15.73 2.44 5.09
CA LYS A 111 -14.97 3.22 4.10
C LYS A 111 -13.73 3.83 4.74
N TRP A 112 -12.59 3.70 4.07
CA TRP A 112 -11.36 4.43 4.37
C TRP A 112 -11.06 5.36 3.20
N ASN A 113 -10.67 6.61 3.48
CA ASN A 113 -10.11 7.50 2.46
C ASN A 113 -8.95 6.83 1.70
N LEU A 114 -9.08 6.69 0.38
CA LEU A 114 -8.14 5.95 -0.46
C LEU A 114 -6.75 6.60 -0.48
N THR A 115 -6.68 7.92 -0.62
CA THR A 115 -5.40 8.64 -0.64
C THR A 115 -4.62 8.42 0.66
N GLN A 116 -5.31 8.50 1.79
CA GLN A 116 -4.68 8.27 3.11
C GLN A 116 -4.28 6.81 3.31
N LEU A 117 -5.13 5.86 2.90
CA LEU A 117 -4.80 4.44 2.94
C LEU A 117 -3.56 4.14 2.10
N LEU A 118 -3.47 4.68 0.88
CA LEU A 118 -2.30 4.53 0.02
C LEU A 118 -1.05 5.09 0.73
N ALA A 119 -1.11 6.32 1.24
CA ALA A 119 0.01 6.91 1.97
C ALA A 119 0.42 6.11 3.22
N HIS A 120 -0.55 5.54 3.95
CA HIS A 120 -0.31 4.66 5.09
C HIS A 120 0.49 3.43 4.68
N GLU A 121 0.01 2.67 3.69
CA GLU A 121 0.67 1.44 3.25
C GLU A 121 2.01 1.70 2.54
N MET A 122 2.12 2.80 1.79
CA MET A 122 3.39 3.23 1.18
C MET A 122 4.41 3.62 2.27
N THR A 123 3.96 4.16 3.40
CA THR A 123 4.84 4.45 4.55
C THR A 123 5.46 3.18 5.12
N HIS A 124 4.73 2.06 5.17
CA HIS A 124 5.32 0.78 5.54
C HIS A 124 6.40 0.31 4.56
N CYS A 125 6.27 0.67 3.27
CA CYS A 125 7.32 0.41 2.29
C CYS A 125 8.55 1.28 2.54
N LEU A 126 8.39 2.57 2.88
CA LEU A 126 9.51 3.45 3.29
C LEU A 126 10.19 2.96 4.57
N GLN A 127 9.42 2.52 5.56
CA GLN A 127 9.96 1.91 6.78
C GLN A 127 10.79 0.67 6.44
N PHE A 128 10.32 -0.17 5.53
CA PHE A 128 11.06 -1.34 5.07
C PHE A 128 12.32 -0.95 4.30
N ASP A 129 12.24 0.00 3.36
CA ASP A 129 13.38 0.51 2.57
C ASP A 129 14.51 1.00 3.50
N LYS A 130 14.15 1.80 4.52
CA LYS A 130 15.13 2.34 5.47
C LYS A 130 15.76 1.28 6.37
N LEU A 131 14.96 0.35 6.89
CA LEU A 131 15.41 -0.58 7.93
C LEU A 131 15.96 -1.89 7.35
N GLY A 132 15.50 -2.28 6.16
CA GLY A 132 15.76 -3.55 5.54
C GLY A 132 15.02 -4.72 6.22
N PHE A 133 15.20 -5.90 5.66
CA PHE A 133 14.47 -7.12 6.06
C PHE A 133 14.61 -7.45 7.54
N TRP A 134 15.84 -7.52 8.07
CA TRP A 134 16.10 -7.98 9.43
C TRP A 134 15.65 -7.02 10.53
N LYS A 135 15.52 -5.73 10.21
CA LYS A 135 15.17 -4.69 11.19
C LYS A 135 13.74 -4.18 11.04
N SER A 136 12.95 -4.76 10.13
CA SER A 136 11.54 -4.40 9.90
C SER A 136 10.59 -5.41 10.52
N LYS A 137 9.32 -5.04 10.69
CA LYS A 137 8.27 -6.02 10.97
C LYS A 137 8.08 -6.98 9.79
N PRO A 138 7.73 -8.25 10.05
CA PRO A 138 7.46 -8.86 11.35
C PRO A 138 8.69 -9.43 12.08
N ILE A 139 9.90 -9.26 11.54
CA ILE A 139 11.12 -9.91 12.06
C ILE A 139 11.66 -9.20 13.30
N ALA A 140 11.75 -7.88 13.25
CA ALA A 140 12.16 -7.08 14.38
C ALA A 140 10.99 -6.84 15.35
N ASN A 141 11.31 -6.80 16.64
CA ASN A 141 10.35 -6.51 17.71
C ASN A 141 10.07 -5.00 17.83
N ILE A 142 9.56 -4.39 16.77
CA ILE A 142 9.13 -2.98 16.80
C ILE A 142 7.74 -2.90 17.46
N PRO A 143 7.51 -2.01 18.43
CA PRO A 143 6.19 -1.83 19.01
C PRO A 143 5.14 -1.45 17.96
N ASN A 144 3.93 -2.03 18.02
CA ASN A 144 2.86 -1.76 17.05
C ASN A 144 2.49 -0.27 16.99
N TRP A 145 2.42 0.41 18.14
CA TRP A 145 2.12 1.84 18.19
C TRP A 145 3.11 2.69 17.38
N LYS A 146 4.38 2.27 17.32
CA LYS A 146 5.41 2.97 16.54
C LYS A 146 5.31 2.63 15.06
N TRP A 147 5.07 1.37 14.73
CA TRP A 147 5.00 0.92 13.33
C TRP A 147 3.75 1.46 12.62
N GLU A 148 2.57 1.20 13.18
CA GLU A 148 1.28 1.63 12.64
C GLU A 148 1.03 3.11 12.90
N GLY A 149 1.33 3.61 14.11
CA GLY A 149 1.07 5.01 14.46
C GLY A 149 1.90 6.00 13.65
N TYR A 150 3.12 5.62 13.22
CA TYR A 150 3.90 6.46 12.31
C TYR A 150 3.28 6.53 10.90
N ALA A 151 2.76 5.42 10.38
CA ALA A 151 2.07 5.40 9.10
C ALA A 151 0.74 6.20 9.13
N GLU A 152 0.00 6.11 10.23
CA GLU A 152 -1.17 6.96 10.48
C GLU A 152 -0.79 8.45 10.56
N TYR A 153 0.31 8.78 11.25
CA TYR A 153 0.82 10.14 11.32
C TYR A 153 1.16 10.69 9.92
N VAL A 154 1.94 9.96 9.12
CA VAL A 154 2.33 10.42 7.76
C VAL A 154 1.12 10.57 6.84
N SER A 155 0.13 9.70 6.93
CA SER A 155 -1.05 9.75 6.05
C SER A 155 -2.07 10.84 6.39
N ARG A 156 -2.02 11.41 7.61
CA ARG A 156 -3.01 12.38 8.12
C ARG A 156 -2.40 13.76 8.34
N GLN A 157 -2.06 14.42 7.24
CA GLN A 157 -1.41 15.75 7.29
C GLN A 157 -2.37 16.93 7.10
N ASN A 158 -3.67 16.69 6.96
CA ASN A 158 -4.65 17.77 6.86
C ASN A 158 -4.79 18.52 8.20
N THR A 159 -5.08 19.81 8.14
CA THR A 159 -5.10 20.70 9.33
C THR A 159 -6.11 20.26 10.39
N ASP A 160 -7.26 19.75 9.96
CA ASP A 160 -8.33 19.21 10.81
C ASP A 160 -7.99 17.85 11.44
N GLN A 161 -6.90 17.19 11.01
CA GLN A 161 -6.50 15.86 11.46
C GLN A 161 -5.26 15.86 12.35
N LYS A 162 -4.61 17.01 12.53
CA LYS A 162 -3.42 17.16 13.36
C LYS A 162 -3.72 17.35 14.85
N ASP A 163 -4.98 17.57 15.19
CA ASP A 163 -5.44 17.86 16.54
C ASP A 163 -6.49 16.84 16.96
N LEU A 164 -6.08 15.90 17.81
CA LEU A 164 -6.96 14.84 18.32
C LEU A 164 -8.06 15.35 19.27
N SER A 165 -7.99 16.61 19.70
CA SER A 165 -9.03 17.23 20.54
C SER A 165 -10.23 17.72 19.73
N LYS A 166 -10.13 17.75 18.40
CA LYS A 166 -11.18 18.26 17.48
C LYS A 166 -12.01 17.15 16.82
N ILE A 167 -11.92 15.93 17.33
CA ILE A 167 -12.68 14.75 16.87
C ILE A 167 -14.11 14.81 17.38
#